data_AF-A0A3S3SIJ2-F1
#
_entry.id   AF-A0A3S3SIJ2-F1
#
_cell.length_a   1.000
_cell.length_b   1.000
_cell.length_c   1.000
_cell.angle_alpha   90.00
_cell.angle_beta   90.00
_cell.angle_gamma   90.00
#
_symmetry.space_group_name_H-M   'P 1'
#
loop_
_entity.id
_entity.type
_entity.pdbx_description
1 polymer ?
#
loop_
_entity_poly.entity_id
_entity_poly.type
_entity_poly.pdbx_seq_one_letter_code
_entity_poly.pdbx_strand_id
1 'polypeptide(L)' 'SLIAHDDVFPWLRPENFPVPLSTTRSSIRLAGARVAERLAARISGLEEGARGEVWPVDLVVRGSVAGAPV' A
#
# COMPACT_ATOMS: atom_id res chain seq x y z
N SER A 1 4.46 19.29 -5.74
CA SER A 1 4.56 18.11 -4.85
C SER A 1 3.74 16.97 -5.41
N LEU A 2 4.25 15.74 -5.33
CA LEU A 2 3.61 14.52 -5.82
C LEU A 2 3.78 13.40 -4.78
N ILE A 3 2.69 12.70 -4.47
CA ILE A 3 2.67 11.51 -3.60
C ILE A 3 2.05 10.38 -4.42
N ALA A 4 2.72 9.24 -4.49
CA ALA A 4 2.21 8.04 -5.16
C ALA A 4 1.67 7.02 -4.13
N HIS A 5 1.04 5.96 -4.62
CA HIS A 5 0.48 4.89 -3.79
C HIS A 5 1.18 3.56 -4.09
N ASP A 6 1.35 2.77 -3.03
CA ASP A 6 2.09 1.52 -3.03
C ASP A 6 3.62 1.70 -3.17
N ASP A 7 4.37 0.85 -2.48
CA ASP A 7 5.83 0.93 -2.36
C ASP A 7 6.42 -0.43 -1.94
N VAL A 8 6.00 -1.49 -2.62
CA VAL A 8 6.54 -2.83 -2.41
C VAL A 8 6.77 -3.62 -3.71
N PHE A 9 6.70 -2.95 -4.86
CA PHE A 9 7.02 -3.56 -6.15
C PHE A 9 8.53 -3.68 -6.33
N PRO A 10 9.09 -4.90 -6.46
CA PRO A 10 10.55 -5.05 -6.53
C PRO A 10 11.17 -4.44 -7.79
N TRP A 11 10.40 -4.30 -8.87
CA TRP A 11 10.83 -3.70 -10.14
C TRP A 11 10.49 -2.22 -10.30
N LEU A 12 9.62 -1.66 -9.45
CA LEU A 12 9.19 -0.26 -9.52
C LEU A 12 9.47 0.43 -8.19
N ARG A 13 10.77 0.57 -7.88
CA ARG A 13 11.24 1.16 -6.63
C ARG A 13 11.14 2.69 -6.68
N PRO A 14 10.45 3.35 -5.74
CA PRO A 14 10.32 4.81 -5.70
C PRO A 14 11.64 5.57 -5.68
N GLU A 15 12.71 4.95 -5.17
CA GLU A 15 14.06 5.54 -5.11
C GLU A 15 14.71 5.66 -6.49
N ASN A 16 14.28 4.88 -7.48
CA ASN A 16 14.92 4.80 -8.79
C ASN A 16 14.37 5.81 -9.82
N PHE A 17 13.38 6.61 -9.45
CA PHE A 17 12.84 7.66 -10.31
C PHE A 17 13.79 8.87 -10.39
N PRO A 18 13.73 9.71 -11.45
CA PRO A 18 14.56 10.90 -11.56
C PRO A 18 14.46 11.85 -10.36
N VAL A 19 13.28 11.90 -9.74
CA VAL A 19 13.07 12.44 -8.40
C VAL A 19 12.47 11.33 -7.55
N PRO A 20 13.09 10.92 -6.43
CA PRO A 20 12.57 9.87 -5.57
C PRO A 20 11.14 10.16 -5.08
N LEU A 21 10.22 9.22 -5.30
CA LEU A 21 8.80 9.44 -5.06
C LEU A 21 8.43 9.21 -3.58
N SER A 22 7.73 10.16 -2.99
CA SER A 22 7.02 9.96 -1.73
C SER A 22 5.83 9.05 -1.96
N THR A 23 5.60 8.09 -1.08
CA THR A 23 4.60 7.03 -1.28
C THR A 23 3.84 6.74 0.01
N THR A 24 2.57 6.36 -0.10
CA THR A 24 1.95 5.57 0.98
C THR A 24 2.35 4.11 0.80
N ARG A 25 3.03 3.51 1.77
CA ARG A 25 3.47 2.11 1.73
C ARG A 25 2.30 1.18 2.05
N SER A 26 1.62 0.74 1.00
CA SER A 26 0.39 -0.06 1.07
C SER A 26 0.50 -1.25 0.12
N SER A 27 0.84 -2.42 0.63
CA SER A 27 1.13 -3.58 -0.22
C SER A 27 -0.14 -4.21 -0.80
N ILE A 28 -0.40 -3.98 -2.10
CA ILE A 28 -1.51 -4.63 -2.80
C ILE A 28 -1.36 -6.16 -2.82
N ARG A 29 -0.11 -6.65 -2.86
CA ARG A 29 0.17 -8.09 -2.88
C ARG A 29 -0.17 -8.76 -1.55
N LEU A 30 0.15 -8.11 -0.43
CA LEU A 30 -0.24 -8.62 0.90
C LEU A 30 -1.75 -8.52 1.08
N ALA A 31 -2.38 -7.43 0.62
CA ALA A 31 -3.84 -7.29 0.65
C ALA A 31 -4.52 -8.42 -0.14
N GLY A 32 -4.02 -8.74 -1.34
CA GLY A 32 -4.53 -9.87 -2.13
C GLY A 32 -4.38 -11.22 -1.43
N ALA A 33 -3.22 -11.49 -0.81
CA ALA A 33 -2.99 -12.71 -0.03
C ALA A 33 -3.98 -12.81 1.14
N ARG A 34 -4.20 -11.70 1.85
CA ARG A 34 -5.16 -11.64 2.94
C ARG A 34 -6.60 -11.89 2.47
N VAL A 35 -7.01 -11.30 1.36
CA VAL A 35 -8.34 -11.53 0.79
C VAL A 35 -8.54 -13.02 0.48
N ALA A 36 -7.54 -13.68 -0.10
CA ALA A 36 -7.59 -15.12 -0.38
C ALA A 36 -7.69 -15.96 0.91
N GLU A 37 -6.90 -15.65 1.93
CA GLU A 37 -6.95 -16.30 3.25
C GLU A 37 -8.34 -16.20 3.88
N ARG A 38 -8.91 -14.99 3.92
CA ARG A 38 -10.23 -14.74 4.50
C ARG A 38 -11.34 -15.42 3.71
N LEU A 39 -11.24 -15.43 2.38
CA LEU A 39 -12.18 -16.16 1.53
C LEU A 39 -12.16 -17.65 1.84
N ALA A 40 -10.97 -18.25 1.96
CA ALA A 40 -10.83 -19.66 2.31
C ALA A 40 -11.43 -19.95 3.70
N ALA A 41 -11.12 -19.13 4.70
CA ALA A 41 -11.68 -19.26 6.05
C ALA A 41 -13.21 -19.19 6.06
N ARG A 42 -13.81 -18.29 5.26
CA ARG A 42 -15.27 -18.18 5.13
C ARG A 42 -15.90 -19.40 4.47
N ILE A 43 -15.31 -19.92 3.40
CA ILE A 43 -15.79 -21.16 2.74
C ILE A 43 -15.74 -22.33 3.72
N SER A 44 -14.73 -22.39 4.58
CA SER A 44 -14.58 -23.41 5.63
C SER A 44 -15.41 -23.16 6.90
N GLY A 45 -16.16 -22.05 6.99
CA GLY A 45 -16.93 -21.70 8.19
C GLY A 45 -16.09 -21.28 9.41
N LEU A 46 -14.81 -20.93 9.21
CA LEU A 46 -13.88 -20.52 10.27
C LEU A 46 -13.86 -19.01 10.51
N GLU A 47 -14.40 -18.23 9.59
CA GLU A 47 -14.52 -16.77 9.74
C GLU A 47 -15.96 -16.33 9.49
N GLU A 48 -16.50 -15.57 10.44
CA GLU A 48 -17.76 -14.86 10.33
C GLU A 48 -17.55 -13.36 10.63
N GLY A 49 -18.49 -12.50 10.21
CA GLY A 49 -18.44 -11.06 10.48
C GLY A 49 -18.09 -10.18 9.27
N ALA A 50 -17.48 -9.02 9.54
CA ALA A 50 -17.31 -7.94 8.56
C ALA A 50 -16.52 -8.40 7.32
N ARG A 51 -17.02 -8.09 6.12
CA ARG A 51 -16.45 -8.59 4.85
C ARG A 51 -15.11 -7.96 4.45
N GLY A 52 -14.72 -6.87 5.10
CA GLY A 52 -13.50 -6.14 4.78
C GLY A 52 -12.71 -5.77 6.02
N GLU A 53 -11.50 -5.29 5.79
CA GLU A 53 -10.63 -4.72 6.80
C GLU A 53 -9.89 -3.53 6.18
N VAL A 54 -9.58 -2.54 7.03
CA VAL A 54 -8.80 -1.36 6.63
C VAL A 54 -7.47 -1.43 7.36
N TRP A 55 -6.38 -1.40 6.61
CA TRP A 55 -5.04 -1.42 7.17
C TRP A 55 -4.49 -0.01 7.31
N PRO A 56 -3.79 0.30 8.42
CA PRO A 56 -2.97 1.50 8.47
C PRO A 56 -1.84 1.40 7.44
N VAL A 57 -1.43 2.54 6.89
CA VAL A 57 -0.33 2.62 5.92
C VAL A 57 0.59 3.77 6.29
N ASP A 58 1.89 3.59 6.09
CA ASP A 58 2.88 4.62 6.36
C ASP A 58 3.00 5.59 5.19
N LEU A 59 3.10 6.88 5.46
CA LEU A 59 3.57 7.86 4.46
C LEU A 59 5.10 7.92 4.50
N VAL A 60 5.74 7.46 3.44
CA VAL A 60 7.19 7.56 3.24
C VAL A 60 7.50 8.81 2.43
N VAL A 61 8.06 9.83 3.08
CA VAL A 61 8.41 11.10 2.44
C VAL A 61 9.78 10.99 1.76
N ARG A 62 9.85 11.44 0.51
CA ARG A 62 11.06 11.53 -0.32
C ARG A 62 11.10 12.85 -1.10
N GLY A 63 11.94 12.93 -2.14
CA GLY A 63 12.24 14.16 -2.88
C GLY A 63 11.09 14.75 -3.70
N SER A 64 9.99 14.02 -3.92
CA SER A 64 8.85 14.51 -4.72
C SER A 64 7.90 15.45 -3.97
N VAL A 65 8.11 15.71 -2.67
CA VAL A 65 7.27 16.59 -1.86
C VAL A 65 8.08 17.81 -1.40
N ALA A 66 7.49 18.99 -1.56
CA ALA A 66 8.04 20.27 -1.10
C ALA A 66 6.92 21.20 -0.61
N GLY A 67 7.29 22.27 0.10
CA GLY A 67 6.37 23.36 0.45
C GLY A 67 5.87 24.09 -0.79
N ALA A 68 4.70 24.71 -0.68
CA ALA A 68 4.17 25.57 -1.75
C ALA A 68 5.08 26.80 -1.95
N PRO A 69 5.22 27.33 -3.18
CA PRO A 69 5.90 28.60 -3.40
C PRO A 69 5.24 29.71 -2.58
N VAL A 70 6.07 30.61 -2.04
CA VAL A 70 5.64 31.85 -1.37
C VAL A 70 5.49 32.99 -2.36
#